data_AF-K0NQ76-F1
#
_entry.id   AF-K0NQ76-F1
#
_cell.length_a   1.000
_cell.length_b   1.000
_cell.length_c   1.000
_cell.angle_alpha   90.00
_cell.angle_beta   90.00
_cell.angle_gamma   90.00
#
_symmetry.space_group_name_H-M   'P 1'
#
loop_
_entity.id
_entity.type
_entity.pdbx_description
1 polymer ?
#
loop_
_entity_poly.entity_id
_entity_poly.type
_entity_poly.pdbx_seq_one_letter_code
_entity_poly.pdbx_strand_id
1 'polypeptide(L)'
;MYFLSILVFSGVIFILVSVLLFVESKVTSKGEFEITINDNTDEPIKISGNPSLLSALSQKEIFLPSACGGSGSCGMCKCEVTDGGGSILPTELAHLTRKDKLAGKRLSCQLKIKNNLKIKVPESIFGIKKVDATVISNHNVATFIKELVIKPEIPIDFKAGAYVQIDVPEYDLTFKDFHIESKYVSEWKKYNFLELTAKGIKQGFRAYSLANPPHDNETMMMNVRIATPPPGTEGIPPGFGSSYVFGLKPGDKLTVSGPYGDFMAKETDNEMCFVGGGAGMAPLRSHILHQLDGIHTKRKISFWYGARSLKEMFYDDVFKDLERQHDNFTYHVALSNPDEEDRWTGMTGFIHTHLCEAYLCKHEDPTQIEYYLCGPPPMINAIINMLYDLGVEDDMIFFDKF
;
A
#
# COMPACT_ATOMS: atom_id res chain seq x y z
N MET A 1 44.66 -51.35 2.53
CA MET A 1 44.96 -50.15 3.34
C MET A 1 44.07 -48.96 2.99
N TYR A 2 44.04 -48.49 1.74
CA TYR A 2 43.25 -47.30 1.36
C TYR A 2 41.75 -47.41 1.68
N PHE A 3 41.13 -48.57 1.41
CA PHE A 3 39.70 -48.79 1.68
C PHE A 3 39.35 -48.70 3.18
N LEU A 4 40.24 -49.23 4.04
CA LEU A 4 40.05 -49.18 5.50
C LEU A 4 40.21 -47.75 6.03
N SER A 5 41.15 -46.98 5.48
CA SER A 5 41.35 -45.57 5.83
C SER A 5 40.14 -44.70 5.45
N ILE A 6 39.60 -44.88 4.24
CA ILE A 6 38.39 -44.16 3.78
C ILE A 6 37.19 -44.47 4.68
N LEU A 7 37.02 -45.72 5.07
CA LEU A 7 35.89 -46.17 5.89
C LEU A 7 35.98 -45.60 7.32
N VAL A 8 37.16 -45.61 7.91
CA VAL A 8 37.41 -44.99 9.23
C VAL A 8 37.20 -43.49 9.19
N PHE A 9 37.76 -42.80 8.19
CA PHE A 9 37.62 -41.35 8.04
C PHE A 9 36.17 -40.91 7.81
N SER A 10 35.45 -41.62 6.95
CA SER A 10 34.01 -41.39 6.71
C SER A 10 33.18 -41.66 7.95
N GLY A 11 33.50 -42.70 8.71
CA GLY A 11 32.85 -43.02 9.98
C GLY A 11 33.03 -41.91 11.03
N VAL A 12 34.25 -41.38 11.17
CA VAL A 12 34.53 -40.27 12.10
C VAL A 12 33.77 -39.01 11.71
N ILE A 13 33.74 -38.65 10.42
CA ILE A 13 32.97 -37.50 9.94
C ILE A 13 31.47 -37.71 10.19
N PHE A 14 30.94 -38.89 9.88
CA PHE A 14 29.52 -39.18 10.07
C PHE A 14 29.11 -39.11 11.54
N ILE A 15 29.97 -39.62 12.44
CA ILE A 15 29.76 -39.53 13.89
C ILE A 15 29.82 -38.06 14.33
N LEU A 16 30.81 -37.29 13.89
CA LEU A 16 30.93 -35.87 14.24
C LEU A 16 29.72 -35.06 13.77
N VAL A 17 29.29 -35.24 12.53
CA VAL A 17 28.09 -34.59 11.97
C VAL A 17 26.84 -35.01 12.73
N SER A 18 26.70 -36.30 13.07
CA SER A 18 25.56 -36.80 13.85
C SER A 18 25.51 -36.21 15.25
N VAL A 19 26.66 -36.08 15.93
CA VAL A 19 26.76 -35.45 17.25
C VAL A 19 26.43 -33.96 17.16
N LEU A 20 26.94 -33.25 16.15
CA LEU A 20 26.61 -31.84 15.93
C LEU A 20 25.11 -31.64 15.70
N LEU A 21 24.49 -32.46 14.83
CA LEU A 21 23.05 -32.40 14.58
C LEU A 21 22.21 -32.77 15.82
N PHE A 22 22.68 -33.70 16.65
CA PHE A 22 22.02 -34.06 17.90
C PHE A 22 22.10 -32.94 18.94
N VAL A 23 23.27 -32.32 19.08
CA VAL A 23 23.47 -31.15 19.95
C VAL A 23 22.61 -30.00 19.46
N GLU A 24 22.59 -29.71 18.16
CA GLU A 24 21.72 -28.69 17.56
C GLU A 24 20.24 -29.00 17.84
N SER A 25 19.78 -30.24 17.65
CA SER A 25 18.40 -30.65 17.93
C SER A 25 17.98 -30.47 19.41
N LYS A 26 18.92 -30.63 20.35
CA LYS A 26 18.66 -30.49 21.79
C LYS A 26 18.85 -29.07 22.33
N VAL A 27 19.78 -28.30 21.76
CA VAL A 27 20.12 -26.93 22.21
C VAL A 27 19.28 -25.89 21.49
N THR A 28 18.92 -26.13 20.23
CA THR A 28 17.96 -25.30 19.50
C THR A 28 16.58 -25.77 19.92
N SER A 29 16.11 -25.27 21.07
CA SER A 29 14.72 -25.39 21.45
C SER A 29 13.87 -24.88 20.28
N LYS A 30 13.22 -25.81 19.56
CA LYS A 30 11.98 -25.54 18.85
C LYS A 30 10.92 -25.26 19.92
N GLY A 31 11.10 -24.18 20.67
CA GLY A 31 10.19 -23.79 21.74
C GLY A 31 8.82 -23.58 21.13
N GLU A 32 7.81 -24.24 21.68
CA GLU A 32 6.46 -23.72 21.53
C GLU A 32 6.40 -22.43 22.33
N PHE A 33 6.04 -21.35 21.66
CA PHE A 33 5.88 -20.04 22.26
C PHE A 33 4.42 -19.65 22.24
N GLU A 34 4.00 -18.99 23.31
CA GLU A 34 2.64 -18.47 23.45
C GLU A 34 2.62 -16.97 23.18
N ILE A 35 1.66 -16.54 22.36
CA ILE A 35 1.38 -15.13 22.09
C ILE A 35 0.02 -14.79 22.71
N THR A 36 0.03 -13.92 23.71
CA THR A 36 -1.18 -13.34 24.30
C THR A 36 -1.49 -12.03 23.57
N ILE A 37 -2.73 -11.89 23.10
CA ILE A 37 -3.18 -10.68 22.38
C ILE A 37 -4.21 -9.95 23.22
N ASN A 38 -4.05 -8.63 23.38
CA ASN A 38 -4.99 -7.75 24.09
C ASN A 38 -5.33 -8.24 25.51
N ASP A 39 -4.34 -8.78 26.22
CA ASP A 39 -4.47 -9.33 27.57
C ASP A 39 -5.50 -10.49 27.69
N ASN A 40 -5.95 -11.07 26.58
CA ASN A 40 -6.80 -12.25 26.57
C ASN A 40 -5.96 -13.51 26.84
N THR A 41 -6.00 -13.98 28.08
CA THR A 41 -5.26 -15.16 28.55
C THR A 41 -5.97 -16.49 28.31
N ASP A 42 -7.23 -16.47 27.86
CA ASP A 42 -8.05 -17.68 27.77
C ASP A 42 -7.72 -18.49 26.49
N GLU A 43 -7.24 -17.83 25.43
CA GLU A 43 -6.85 -18.47 24.17
C GLU A 43 -5.48 -17.96 23.66
N PRO A 44 -4.36 -18.33 24.30
CA PRO A 44 -3.04 -17.96 23.83
C PRO A 44 -2.70 -18.66 22.50
N ILE A 45 -2.15 -17.90 21.55
CA ILE A 45 -1.76 -18.45 20.26
C ILE A 45 -0.44 -19.21 20.43
N LYS A 46 -0.49 -20.52 20.20
CA LYS A 46 0.69 -21.38 20.20
C LYS A 46 1.35 -21.38 18.83
N ILE A 47 2.64 -21.07 18.82
CA ILE A 47 3.48 -21.05 17.62
C ILE A 47 4.71 -21.91 17.86
N SER A 48 5.04 -22.74 16.88
CA SER A 48 6.27 -23.54 16.88
C SER A 48 7.33 -22.90 15.99
N GLY A 49 8.58 -22.94 16.43
CA GLY A 49 9.71 -22.41 15.68
C GLY A 49 9.87 -20.89 15.82
N ASN A 50 10.61 -20.28 14.88
CA ASN A 50 11.00 -18.86 14.97
C ASN A 50 10.49 -18.02 13.77
N PRO A 51 9.20 -18.06 13.40
CA PRO A 51 8.66 -17.16 12.38
C PRO A 51 8.74 -15.69 12.84
N SER A 52 8.54 -14.76 11.90
CA SER A 52 8.25 -13.38 12.30
C SER A 52 6.86 -13.31 12.92
N LEU A 53 6.64 -12.35 13.81
CA LEU A 53 5.34 -12.13 14.45
C LEU A 53 4.23 -11.92 13.40
N LEU A 54 4.51 -11.17 12.32
CA LEU A 54 3.55 -10.98 11.21
C LEU A 54 3.13 -12.32 10.58
N SER A 55 4.10 -13.20 10.30
CA SER A 55 3.82 -14.49 9.68
C SER A 55 3.07 -15.44 10.61
N ALA A 56 3.42 -15.42 11.91
CA ALA A 56 2.74 -16.22 12.92
C ALA A 56 1.27 -15.82 13.09
N LEU A 57 0.99 -14.52 13.17
CA LEU A 57 -0.37 -14.00 13.26
C LEU A 57 -1.18 -14.30 11.99
N SER A 58 -0.57 -14.13 10.81
CA SER A 58 -1.23 -14.44 9.55
C SER A 58 -1.60 -15.92 9.40
N GLN A 59 -0.82 -16.85 9.96
CA GLN A 59 -1.16 -18.29 9.97
C GLN A 59 -2.37 -18.61 10.86
N LYS A 60 -2.74 -17.69 11.74
CA LYS A 60 -3.87 -17.78 12.66
C LYS A 60 -4.99 -16.83 12.27
N GLU A 61 -5.00 -16.41 11.01
CA GLU A 61 -6.02 -15.53 10.42
C GLU A 61 -6.09 -14.14 11.07
N ILE A 62 -5.00 -13.69 11.70
CA ILE A 62 -4.86 -12.33 12.24
C ILE A 62 -3.95 -11.53 11.31
N PHE A 63 -4.56 -10.66 10.52
CA PHE A 63 -3.86 -9.95 9.45
C PHE A 63 -3.45 -8.52 9.88
N LEU A 64 -2.22 -8.36 10.34
CA LEU A 64 -1.68 -7.01 10.58
C LEU A 64 -1.44 -6.27 9.25
N PRO A 65 -1.68 -4.94 9.20
CA PRO A 65 -1.46 -4.14 7.99
C PRO A 65 0.01 -4.18 7.55
N SER A 66 0.26 -4.44 6.28
CA SER A 66 1.60 -4.48 5.71
C SER A 66 1.56 -4.24 4.20
N ALA A 67 2.09 -3.11 3.72
CA ALA A 67 2.17 -2.86 2.28
C ALA A 67 3.33 -3.62 1.59
N CYS A 68 4.37 -3.99 2.34
CA CYS A 68 5.64 -4.48 1.79
C CYS A 68 5.81 -6.01 1.78
N GLY A 69 4.82 -6.77 2.24
CA GLY A 69 4.93 -8.24 2.35
C GLY A 69 5.99 -8.69 3.38
N GLY A 70 6.30 -7.85 4.38
CA GLY A 70 7.21 -8.17 5.46
C GLY A 70 8.70 -7.90 5.21
N SER A 71 9.06 -7.12 4.18
CA SER A 71 10.45 -6.68 3.95
C SER A 71 10.96 -5.67 5.00
N GLY A 72 10.07 -5.08 5.80
CA GLY A 72 10.42 -4.09 6.82
C GLY A 72 10.55 -2.66 6.31
N SER A 73 10.14 -2.36 5.07
CA SER A 73 10.34 -1.04 4.45
C SER A 73 9.15 -0.07 4.57
N CYS A 74 7.93 -0.56 4.84
CA CYS A 74 6.73 0.30 4.88
C CYS A 74 6.37 0.83 6.27
N GLY A 75 6.84 0.18 7.35
CA GLY A 75 6.51 0.58 8.72
C GLY A 75 5.04 0.43 9.14
N MET A 76 4.16 -0.17 8.32
CA MET A 76 2.72 -0.30 8.65
C MET A 76 2.40 -1.40 9.67
N CYS A 77 3.22 -2.45 9.73
CA CYS A 77 2.96 -3.64 10.56
C CYS A 77 3.29 -3.42 12.06
N LYS A 78 3.09 -2.19 12.55
CA LYS A 78 3.34 -1.79 13.94
C LYS A 78 2.34 -2.48 14.86
N CYS A 79 2.85 -3.09 15.91
CA CYS A 79 2.06 -3.57 17.04
C CYS A 79 2.76 -3.15 18.33
N GLU A 80 2.00 -3.00 19.41
CA GLU A 80 2.59 -2.78 20.74
C GLU A 80 2.98 -4.13 21.33
N VAL A 81 4.20 -4.22 21.85
CA VAL A 81 4.71 -5.42 22.52
C VAL A 81 4.99 -5.06 23.97
N THR A 82 4.14 -5.56 24.86
CA THR A 82 4.19 -5.25 26.30
C THR A 82 5.17 -6.16 27.03
N ASP A 83 5.39 -7.38 26.53
CA ASP A 83 6.35 -8.32 27.10
C ASP A 83 6.98 -9.22 26.03
N GLY A 84 8.24 -9.62 26.26
CA GLY A 84 8.95 -10.58 25.43
C GLY A 84 9.51 -10.07 24.10
N GLY A 85 9.38 -8.78 23.77
CA GLY A 85 9.83 -8.24 22.46
C GLY A 85 11.36 -8.08 22.29
N GLY A 86 12.15 -8.24 23.37
CA GLY A 86 13.59 -7.97 23.36
C GLY A 86 13.93 -6.51 22.99
N SER A 87 15.17 -6.24 22.57
CA SER A 87 15.59 -4.90 22.13
C SER A 87 15.10 -4.57 20.72
N ILE A 88 14.86 -3.27 20.45
CA ILE A 88 14.51 -2.75 19.12
C ILE A 88 15.64 -3.03 18.13
N LEU A 89 15.30 -3.61 16.98
CA LEU A 89 16.26 -3.94 15.93
C LEU A 89 16.62 -2.69 15.09
N PRO A 90 17.83 -2.62 14.51
CA PRO A 90 18.21 -1.52 13.62
C PRO A 90 17.26 -1.31 12.45
N THR A 91 16.68 -2.38 11.91
CA THR A 91 15.69 -2.34 10.82
C THR A 91 14.38 -1.67 11.21
N GLU A 92 14.09 -1.57 12.51
CA GLU A 92 12.87 -0.92 13.02
C GLU A 92 13.07 0.58 13.28
N LEU A 93 14.31 1.02 13.49
CA LEU A 93 14.62 2.38 13.94
C LEU A 93 14.14 3.48 12.98
N ALA A 94 14.22 3.22 11.68
CA ALA A 94 13.79 4.16 10.64
C ALA A 94 12.27 4.41 10.64
N HIS A 95 11.48 3.51 11.25
CA HIS A 95 10.03 3.57 11.23
C HIS A 95 9.41 3.88 12.60
N LEU A 96 10.19 3.93 13.67
CA LEU A 96 9.72 4.15 15.04
C LEU A 96 10.09 5.55 15.54
N THR A 97 9.06 6.35 15.80
CA THR A 97 9.22 7.66 16.47
C THR A 97 9.62 7.48 17.95
N ARG A 98 10.03 8.56 18.61
CA ARG A 98 10.32 8.52 20.06
C ARG A 98 9.09 8.09 20.87
N LYS A 99 7.89 8.57 20.50
CA LYS A 99 6.62 8.17 21.10
C LYS A 99 6.33 6.69 20.90
N ASP A 100 6.55 6.18 19.68
CA ASP A 100 6.39 4.75 19.37
C ASP A 100 7.30 3.86 20.23
N LYS A 101 8.57 4.26 20.42
CA LYS A 101 9.53 3.51 21.24
C LYS A 101 9.12 3.45 22.72
N LEU A 102 8.64 4.57 23.26
CA LEU A 102 8.15 4.64 24.65
C LEU A 102 6.88 3.81 24.86
N ALA A 103 6.02 3.73 23.84
CA ALA A 103 4.82 2.91 23.84
C ALA A 103 5.08 1.43 23.52
N GLY A 104 6.35 0.98 23.45
CA GLY A 104 6.68 -0.43 23.19
C GLY A 104 6.31 -0.90 21.78
N LYS A 105 6.12 -0.01 20.80
CA LYS A 105 5.78 -0.41 19.43
C LYS A 105 6.96 -1.07 18.72
N ARG A 106 6.67 -2.13 17.98
CA ARG A 106 7.61 -2.95 17.20
C ARG A 106 7.08 -3.20 15.79
N LEU A 107 7.96 -3.50 14.84
CA LEU A 107 7.55 -4.00 13.52
C LEU A 107 7.38 -5.51 13.58
N SER A 108 6.13 -5.97 13.55
CA SER A 108 5.80 -7.40 13.61
C SER A 108 6.47 -8.23 12.51
N CYS A 109 6.75 -7.65 11.33
CA CYS A 109 7.43 -8.39 10.26
C CYS A 109 8.92 -8.66 10.53
N GLN A 110 9.57 -7.82 11.34
CA GLN A 110 11.00 -7.95 11.66
C GLN A 110 11.21 -8.66 13.00
N LEU A 111 10.25 -8.56 13.93
CA LEU A 111 10.31 -9.22 15.22
C LEU A 111 10.20 -10.75 15.06
N LYS A 112 11.27 -11.46 15.42
CA LYS A 112 11.30 -12.93 15.49
C LYS A 112 10.83 -13.41 16.85
N ILE A 113 9.93 -14.39 16.86
CA ILE A 113 9.44 -15.00 18.09
C ILE A 113 10.54 -15.92 18.62
N LYS A 114 11.02 -15.65 19.84
CA LYS A 114 12.07 -16.43 20.53
C LYS A 114 11.71 -16.79 21.98
N ASN A 115 10.59 -16.27 22.47
CA ASN A 115 10.04 -16.44 23.81
C ASN A 115 8.54 -16.11 23.74
N ASN A 116 7.82 -16.34 24.84
CA ASN A 116 6.41 -15.94 24.95
C ASN A 116 6.27 -14.42 24.78
N LEU A 117 5.22 -13.99 24.09
CA LEU A 117 4.98 -12.58 23.75
C LEU A 117 3.64 -12.13 24.28
N LYS A 118 3.58 -10.89 24.75
CA LYS A 118 2.32 -10.18 24.97
C LYS A 118 2.26 -8.99 24.04
N ILE A 119 1.20 -8.93 23.23
CA ILE A 119 1.02 -7.89 22.23
C ILE A 119 -0.34 -7.21 22.37
N LYS A 120 -0.40 -5.95 21.95
CA LYS A 120 -1.64 -5.22 21.77
C LYS A 120 -1.81 -4.84 20.31
N VAL A 121 -2.99 -5.14 19.78
CA VAL A 121 -3.39 -4.87 18.40
C VAL A 121 -4.79 -4.26 18.39
N PRO A 122 -5.08 -3.29 17.49
CA PRO A 122 -6.42 -2.73 17.37
C PRO A 122 -7.49 -3.79 17.12
N GLU A 123 -8.67 -3.64 17.72
CA GLU A 123 -9.79 -4.58 17.54
C GLU A 123 -10.26 -4.68 16.09
N SER A 124 -10.09 -3.61 15.30
CA SER A 124 -10.42 -3.57 13.87
C SER A 124 -9.72 -4.65 13.05
N ILE A 125 -8.61 -5.22 13.55
CA ILE A 125 -7.83 -6.25 12.86
C ILE A 125 -8.51 -7.62 12.88
N PHE A 126 -9.32 -7.92 13.91
CA PHE A 126 -9.95 -9.24 14.03
C PHE A 126 -11.12 -9.45 13.04
N GLY A 127 -11.61 -8.38 12.39
CA GLY A 127 -12.65 -8.45 11.38
C GLY A 127 -12.14 -8.71 9.96
N ILE A 128 -10.83 -8.71 9.75
CA ILE A 128 -10.21 -8.77 8.42
C ILE A 128 -10.28 -10.19 7.87
N LYS A 129 -10.87 -10.34 6.69
CA LYS A 129 -11.03 -11.65 6.03
C LYS A 129 -10.27 -11.69 4.71
N LYS A 130 -9.86 -12.90 4.34
CA LYS A 130 -9.44 -13.23 2.97
C LYS A 130 -10.66 -13.67 2.17
N VAL A 131 -10.82 -13.11 0.99
CA VAL A 131 -11.92 -13.40 0.09
C VAL A 131 -11.37 -13.58 -1.32
N ASP A 132 -11.84 -14.61 -2.01
CA ASP A 132 -11.54 -14.80 -3.41
C ASP A 132 -12.35 -13.83 -4.26
N ALA A 133 -11.75 -13.35 -5.33
CA ALA A 133 -12.30 -12.34 -6.21
C ALA A 133 -12.06 -12.72 -7.67
N THR A 134 -12.92 -12.22 -8.54
CA THR A 134 -12.83 -12.41 -9.99
C THR A 134 -12.57 -11.07 -10.66
N VAL A 135 -11.62 -11.01 -11.57
CA VAL A 135 -11.35 -9.80 -12.36
C VAL A 135 -12.52 -9.55 -13.31
N ILE A 136 -13.14 -8.38 -13.19
CA ILE A 136 -14.15 -7.88 -14.12
C ILE A 136 -13.45 -7.20 -15.30
N SER A 137 -12.56 -6.26 -15.01
CA SER A 137 -11.82 -5.49 -16.01
C SER A 137 -10.45 -5.04 -15.49
N ASN A 138 -9.54 -4.72 -16.41
CA ASN A 138 -8.17 -4.29 -16.09
C ASN A 138 -7.62 -3.37 -17.19
N HIS A 139 -8.28 -2.22 -17.38
CA HIS A 139 -8.02 -1.29 -18.50
C HIS A 139 -6.99 -0.23 -18.12
N ASN A 140 -6.13 0.20 -19.03
CA ASN A 140 -5.31 1.38 -18.79
C ASN A 140 -6.19 2.63 -18.77
N VAL A 141 -6.10 3.37 -17.67
CA VAL A 141 -6.68 4.70 -17.52
C VAL A 141 -5.65 5.79 -17.81
N ALA A 142 -4.37 5.51 -17.59
CA ALA A 142 -3.23 6.34 -18.00
C ALA A 142 -2.12 5.47 -18.60
N THR A 143 -1.05 6.08 -19.13
CA THR A 143 0.04 5.34 -19.79
C THR A 143 0.59 4.21 -18.92
N PHE A 144 0.78 4.50 -17.62
CA PHE A 144 1.37 3.58 -16.65
C PHE A 144 0.42 3.19 -15.51
N ILE A 145 -0.89 3.40 -15.66
CA ILE A 145 -1.88 3.11 -14.63
C ILE A 145 -3.04 2.32 -15.24
N LYS A 146 -3.38 1.20 -14.61
CA LYS A 146 -4.59 0.43 -14.90
C LYS A 146 -5.64 0.62 -13.82
N GLU A 147 -6.90 0.69 -14.22
CA GLU A 147 -8.05 0.47 -13.34
C GLU A 147 -8.34 -1.03 -13.30
N LEU A 148 -8.03 -1.63 -12.16
CA LEU A 148 -8.41 -3.01 -11.86
C LEU A 148 -9.77 -2.98 -11.17
N VAL A 149 -10.77 -3.61 -11.77
CA VAL A 149 -12.08 -3.84 -11.16
C VAL A 149 -12.24 -5.32 -10.88
N ILE A 150 -12.48 -5.67 -9.62
CA ILE A 150 -12.70 -7.05 -9.18
C ILE A 150 -14.06 -7.17 -8.49
N LYS A 151 -14.65 -8.36 -8.58
CA LYS A 151 -15.84 -8.73 -7.82
C LYS A 151 -15.45 -9.76 -6.76
N PRO A 152 -15.50 -9.41 -5.46
CA PRO A 152 -15.28 -10.39 -4.41
C PRO A 152 -16.46 -11.37 -4.34
N GLU A 153 -16.22 -12.62 -3.97
CA GLU A 153 -17.28 -13.62 -3.80
C GLU A 153 -18.18 -13.30 -2.61
N ILE A 154 -17.63 -12.61 -1.62
CA ILE A 154 -18.36 -12.05 -0.46
C ILE A 154 -18.07 -10.56 -0.41
N PRO A 155 -19.09 -9.67 -0.38
CA PRO A 155 -18.87 -8.24 -0.21
C PRO A 155 -18.05 -7.94 1.04
N ILE A 156 -17.13 -6.98 0.93
CA ILE A 156 -16.34 -6.50 2.05
C ILE A 156 -16.77 -5.06 2.32
N ASP A 157 -17.26 -4.79 3.52
CA ASP A 157 -17.55 -3.44 3.95
C ASP A 157 -16.24 -2.70 4.25
N PHE A 158 -16.11 -1.47 3.78
CA PHE A 158 -14.93 -0.64 3.98
C PHE A 158 -15.31 0.82 4.18
N LYS A 159 -14.35 1.64 4.62
CA LYS A 159 -14.50 3.09 4.72
C LYS A 159 -13.71 3.77 3.61
N ALA A 160 -14.17 4.95 3.16
CA ALA A 160 -13.47 5.68 2.11
C ALA A 160 -12.03 6.00 2.53
N GLY A 161 -11.07 5.73 1.64
CA GLY A 161 -9.64 5.79 1.93
C GLY A 161 -9.02 4.48 2.46
N ALA A 162 -9.81 3.42 2.61
CA ALA A 162 -9.29 2.08 2.88
C ALA A 162 -8.52 1.49 1.68
N TYR A 163 -7.70 0.49 1.98
CA TYR A 163 -7.01 -0.34 1.00
C TYR A 163 -7.23 -1.82 1.26
N VAL A 164 -7.00 -2.63 0.22
CA VAL A 164 -6.95 -4.10 0.31
C VAL A 164 -5.54 -4.58 -0.01
N GLN A 165 -5.20 -5.78 0.43
CA GLN A 165 -3.97 -6.46 0.01
C GLN A 165 -4.34 -7.55 -0.98
N ILE A 166 -3.71 -7.53 -2.16
CA ILE A 166 -3.82 -8.61 -3.15
C ILE A 166 -2.70 -9.60 -2.90
N ASP A 167 -3.05 -10.87 -2.73
CA ASP A 167 -2.08 -11.97 -2.70
C ASP A 167 -1.51 -12.19 -4.11
N VAL A 168 -0.19 -12.28 -4.19
CA VAL A 168 0.57 -12.43 -5.43
C VAL A 168 1.21 -13.82 -5.40
N PRO A 169 0.78 -14.73 -6.29
CA PRO A 169 1.36 -16.07 -6.38
C PRO A 169 2.74 -16.04 -7.03
N GLU A 170 3.34 -17.22 -7.18
CA GLU A 170 4.51 -17.34 -8.05
C GLU A 170 4.10 -17.15 -9.52
N TYR A 171 4.90 -16.41 -10.28
CA TYR A 171 4.62 -16.13 -11.67
C TYR A 171 5.91 -15.87 -12.46
N ASP A 172 5.86 -16.06 -13.78
CA ASP A 172 6.88 -15.64 -14.74
C ASP A 172 6.15 -14.98 -15.92
N LEU A 173 6.29 -13.66 -16.06
CA LEU A 173 5.54 -12.86 -17.01
C LEU A 173 6.46 -11.98 -17.84
N THR A 174 6.10 -11.79 -19.11
CA THR A 174 6.72 -10.80 -20.00
C THR A 174 5.75 -9.64 -20.21
N PHE A 175 6.25 -8.41 -20.17
CA PHE A 175 5.40 -7.21 -20.29
C PHE A 175 4.72 -7.11 -21.66
N LYS A 176 5.27 -7.78 -22.68
CA LYS A 176 4.65 -7.97 -23.99
C LYS A 176 3.30 -8.67 -23.95
N ASP A 177 3.04 -9.48 -22.92
CA ASP A 177 1.78 -10.21 -22.76
C ASP A 177 0.69 -9.36 -22.10
N PHE A 178 1.04 -8.17 -21.60
CA PHE A 178 0.09 -7.24 -21.02
C PHE A 178 -0.81 -6.65 -22.10
N HIS A 179 -2.10 -6.56 -21.80
CA HIS A 179 -3.04 -5.84 -22.65
C HIS A 179 -2.86 -4.34 -22.43
N ILE A 180 -2.20 -3.64 -23.34
CA ILE A 180 -2.02 -2.18 -23.29
C ILE A 180 -2.87 -1.51 -24.37
N GLU A 181 -3.71 -0.56 -23.99
CA GLU A 181 -4.56 0.21 -24.90
C GLU A 181 -3.72 0.91 -25.97
N SER A 182 -4.20 0.90 -27.21
CA SER A 182 -3.48 1.36 -28.40
C SER A 182 -2.86 2.76 -28.25
N LYS A 183 -3.57 3.69 -27.59
CA LYS A 183 -3.11 5.06 -27.31
C LYS A 183 -1.87 5.14 -26.42
N TYR A 184 -1.55 4.11 -25.64
CA TYR A 184 -0.40 4.10 -24.72
C TYR A 184 0.77 3.24 -25.21
N VAL A 185 0.56 2.40 -26.22
CA VAL A 185 1.60 1.46 -26.72
C VAL A 185 2.85 2.17 -27.21
N SER A 186 2.72 3.36 -27.81
CA SER A 186 3.86 4.16 -28.32
C SER A 186 4.84 4.53 -27.20
N GLU A 187 4.34 4.96 -26.04
CA GLU A 187 5.17 5.26 -24.86
C GLU A 187 5.86 3.99 -24.33
N TRP A 188 5.16 2.86 -24.26
CA TRP A 188 5.75 1.59 -23.82
C TRP A 188 6.88 1.12 -24.74
N LYS A 189 6.74 1.31 -26.06
CA LYS A 189 7.80 1.02 -27.03
C LYS A 189 8.99 1.97 -26.90
N LYS A 190 8.73 3.27 -26.69
CA LYS A 190 9.76 4.30 -26.53
C LYS A 190 10.74 3.97 -25.40
N TYR A 191 10.25 3.39 -24.30
CA TYR A 191 11.06 3.00 -23.15
C TYR A 191 11.43 1.51 -23.13
N ASN A 192 11.16 0.78 -24.21
CA ASN A 192 11.41 -0.66 -24.34
C ASN A 192 10.79 -1.51 -23.21
N PHE A 193 9.67 -1.05 -22.64
CA PHE A 193 9.04 -1.73 -21.49
C PHE A 193 8.41 -3.06 -21.86
N LEU A 194 8.04 -3.27 -23.12
CA LEU A 194 7.44 -4.53 -23.59
C LEU A 194 8.42 -5.71 -23.48
N GLU A 195 9.73 -5.46 -23.49
CA GLU A 195 10.76 -6.50 -23.39
C GLU A 195 11.14 -6.83 -21.93
N LEU A 196 10.54 -6.15 -20.95
CA LEU A 196 10.79 -6.43 -19.55
C LEU A 196 10.14 -7.75 -19.14
N THR A 197 10.85 -8.50 -18.28
CA THR A 197 10.34 -9.72 -17.65
C THR A 197 10.27 -9.52 -16.15
N ALA A 198 9.22 -10.08 -15.53
CA ALA A 198 9.01 -10.03 -14.09
C ALA A 198 8.75 -11.43 -13.56
N LYS A 199 9.40 -11.77 -12.45
CA LYS A 199 9.27 -13.08 -11.79
C LYS A 199 8.86 -12.92 -10.34
N GLY A 200 7.76 -13.52 -9.96
CA GLY A 200 7.38 -13.74 -8.57
C GLY A 200 7.98 -15.06 -8.09
N ILE A 201 9.17 -15.01 -7.50
CA ILE A 201 9.90 -16.24 -7.06
C ILE A 201 9.34 -16.78 -5.72
N LYS A 202 8.53 -15.98 -5.03
CA LYS A 202 7.87 -16.37 -3.78
C LYS A 202 6.50 -15.72 -3.69
N GLN A 203 5.57 -16.41 -3.03
CA GLN A 203 4.29 -15.82 -2.68
C GLN A 203 4.47 -14.60 -1.76
N GLY A 204 3.58 -13.65 -1.90
CA GLY A 204 3.54 -12.44 -1.08
C GLY A 204 2.26 -11.67 -1.33
N PHE A 205 2.25 -10.40 -0.94
CA PHE A 205 1.08 -9.54 -1.16
C PHE A 205 1.50 -8.08 -1.32
N ARG A 206 0.62 -7.26 -1.89
CA ARG A 206 0.78 -5.79 -1.99
C ARG A 206 -0.54 -5.08 -1.70
N ALA A 207 -0.42 -3.92 -1.07
CA ALA A 207 -1.54 -3.04 -0.76
C ALA A 207 -1.93 -2.20 -1.99
N TYR A 208 -3.24 -2.05 -2.21
CA TYR A 208 -3.83 -1.19 -3.22
C TYR A 208 -5.08 -0.50 -2.66
N SER A 209 -5.11 0.83 -2.73
CA SER A 209 -6.22 1.61 -2.20
C SER A 209 -7.44 1.56 -3.10
N LEU A 210 -8.62 1.55 -2.46
CA LEU A 210 -9.90 1.47 -3.12
C LEU A 210 -10.27 2.82 -3.73
N ALA A 211 -10.75 2.78 -4.98
CA ALA A 211 -11.15 3.93 -5.78
C ALA A 211 -12.66 4.14 -5.79
N ASN A 212 -13.44 3.09 -5.49
CA ASN A 212 -14.89 3.17 -5.31
C ASN A 212 -15.25 3.66 -3.89
N PRO A 213 -16.37 4.37 -3.73
CA PRO A 213 -16.87 4.75 -2.41
C PRO A 213 -17.50 3.54 -1.68
N PRO A 214 -17.59 3.55 -0.34
CA PRO A 214 -18.18 2.48 0.46
C PRO A 214 -19.61 2.05 0.10
N HIS A 215 -20.42 2.95 -0.45
CA HIS A 215 -21.79 2.65 -0.84
C HIS A 215 -21.88 1.88 -2.17
N ASP A 216 -20.77 1.71 -2.88
CA ASP A 216 -20.61 0.85 -4.07
C ASP A 216 -19.74 -0.35 -3.68
N ASN A 217 -20.29 -1.30 -2.92
CA ASN A 217 -19.55 -2.43 -2.35
C ASN A 217 -19.68 -3.75 -3.14
N GLU A 218 -20.36 -3.74 -4.29
CA GLU A 218 -20.46 -4.92 -5.16
C GLU A 218 -19.14 -5.23 -5.87
N THR A 219 -18.32 -4.21 -6.11
CA THR A 219 -17.02 -4.33 -6.76
C THR A 219 -15.95 -3.61 -5.94
N MET A 220 -14.69 -3.88 -6.26
CA MET A 220 -13.55 -3.13 -5.75
C MET A 220 -12.77 -2.61 -6.94
N MET A 221 -12.61 -1.29 -6.98
CA MET A 221 -11.87 -0.58 -8.01
C MET A 221 -10.54 -0.11 -7.44
N MET A 222 -9.45 -0.27 -8.17
CA MET A 222 -8.11 0.17 -7.76
C MET A 222 -7.39 0.80 -8.95
N ASN A 223 -6.59 1.85 -8.69
CA ASN A 223 -5.69 2.40 -9.70
C ASN A 223 -4.27 1.93 -9.44
N VAL A 224 -3.78 1.02 -10.27
CA VAL A 224 -2.49 0.36 -10.08
C VAL A 224 -1.47 0.94 -11.04
N ARG A 225 -0.39 1.50 -10.51
CA ARG A 225 0.75 1.98 -11.30
C ARG A 225 1.73 0.85 -11.56
N ILE A 226 2.19 0.69 -12.79
CA ILE A 226 3.30 -0.23 -13.08
C ILE A 226 4.61 0.32 -12.49
N ALA A 227 5.26 -0.47 -11.64
CA ALA A 227 6.58 -0.15 -11.12
C ALA A 227 7.64 -0.76 -12.05
N THR A 228 8.06 0.02 -13.04
CA THR A 228 9.20 -0.30 -13.91
C THR A 228 10.52 -0.04 -13.16
N PRO A 229 11.65 -0.63 -13.60
CA PRO A 229 12.95 -0.28 -13.07
C PRO A 229 13.17 1.25 -13.11
N PRO A 230 13.77 1.85 -12.06
CA PRO A 230 14.04 3.28 -12.04
C PRO A 230 14.89 3.71 -13.25
N PRO A 231 14.60 4.87 -13.87
CA PRO A 231 15.40 5.38 -14.98
C PRO A 231 16.89 5.48 -14.60
N GLY A 232 17.77 5.06 -15.50
CA GLY A 232 19.22 5.11 -15.29
C GLY A 232 19.79 4.04 -14.34
N THR A 233 18.99 3.02 -14.00
CA THR A 233 19.47 1.87 -13.21
C THR A 233 19.53 0.60 -14.06
N GLU A 234 20.49 -0.28 -13.74
CA GLU A 234 20.65 -1.58 -14.37
C GLU A 234 20.45 -2.70 -13.34
N GLY A 235 19.92 -3.85 -13.78
CA GLY A 235 19.79 -5.05 -12.95
C GLY A 235 18.70 -5.00 -11.88
N ILE A 236 17.93 -3.90 -11.76
CA ILE A 236 16.77 -3.84 -10.87
C ILE A 236 15.57 -4.49 -11.57
N PRO A 237 14.95 -5.54 -10.98
CA PRO A 237 13.79 -6.19 -11.60
C PRO A 237 12.55 -5.30 -11.52
N PRO A 238 11.55 -5.51 -12.41
CA PRO A 238 10.26 -4.84 -12.29
C PRO A 238 9.51 -5.20 -11.00
N GLY A 239 8.54 -4.37 -10.64
CA GLY A 239 7.82 -4.47 -9.37
C GLY A 239 6.93 -5.71 -9.26
N PHE A 240 7.21 -6.53 -8.25
CA PHE A 240 6.53 -7.78 -7.92
C PHE A 240 4.99 -7.73 -7.99
N GLY A 241 4.34 -6.85 -7.24
CA GLY A 241 2.86 -6.81 -7.23
C GLY A 241 2.27 -6.16 -8.47
N SER A 242 2.85 -5.04 -8.91
CA SER A 242 2.31 -4.29 -10.05
C SER A 242 2.41 -5.09 -11.34
N SER A 243 3.48 -5.87 -11.53
CA SER A 243 3.62 -6.71 -12.72
C SER A 243 2.61 -7.85 -12.75
N TYR A 244 2.34 -8.50 -11.61
CA TYR A 244 1.27 -9.50 -11.51
C TYR A 244 -0.08 -8.88 -11.86
N VAL A 245 -0.44 -7.76 -11.22
CA VAL A 245 -1.73 -7.09 -11.44
C VAL A 245 -1.89 -6.61 -12.89
N PHE A 246 -0.84 -6.10 -13.53
CA PHE A 246 -0.89 -5.70 -14.94
C PHE A 246 -1.10 -6.88 -15.90
N GLY A 247 -0.70 -8.09 -15.50
CA GLY A 247 -0.88 -9.31 -16.27
C GLY A 247 -2.28 -9.93 -16.17
N LEU A 248 -3.09 -9.51 -15.18
CA LEU A 248 -4.43 -10.03 -14.96
C LEU A 248 -5.39 -9.68 -16.11
N LYS A 249 -6.26 -10.63 -16.45
CA LYS A 249 -7.28 -10.54 -17.50
C LYS A 249 -8.67 -10.75 -16.92
N PRO A 250 -9.73 -10.26 -17.58
CA PRO A 250 -11.11 -10.56 -17.19
C PRO A 250 -11.32 -12.07 -17.03
N GLY A 251 -11.93 -12.48 -15.92
CA GLY A 251 -12.17 -13.87 -15.54
C GLY A 251 -11.07 -14.51 -14.68
N ASP A 252 -9.88 -13.90 -14.57
CA ASP A 252 -8.85 -14.39 -13.65
C ASP A 252 -9.33 -14.34 -12.20
N LYS A 253 -8.84 -15.29 -11.39
CA LYS A 253 -9.11 -15.36 -9.95
C LYS A 253 -7.91 -14.83 -9.17
N LEU A 254 -8.19 -14.11 -8.09
CA LEU A 254 -7.18 -13.65 -7.13
C LEU A 254 -7.77 -13.63 -5.71
N THR A 255 -6.90 -13.61 -4.71
CA THR A 255 -7.32 -13.50 -3.31
C THR A 255 -7.00 -12.10 -2.79
N VAL A 256 -7.96 -11.47 -2.13
CA VAL A 256 -7.80 -10.19 -1.45
C VAL A 256 -8.01 -10.33 0.04
N SER A 257 -7.32 -9.52 0.84
CA SER A 257 -7.64 -9.31 2.26
C SER A 257 -7.88 -7.84 2.55
N GLY A 258 -8.73 -7.57 3.52
CA GLY A 258 -9.04 -6.22 3.95
C GLY A 258 -10.41 -6.11 4.62
N PRO A 259 -10.88 -4.88 4.86
CA PRO A 259 -10.19 -3.62 4.55
C PRO A 259 -9.08 -3.29 5.56
N TYR A 260 -8.12 -2.46 5.13
CA TYR A 260 -7.09 -1.87 5.98
C TYR A 260 -7.06 -0.35 5.80
N GLY A 261 -6.35 0.34 6.70
CA GLY A 261 -5.98 1.76 6.53
C GLY A 261 -6.61 2.68 7.57
N ASP A 262 -5.89 3.76 7.85
CA ASP A 262 -6.29 4.82 8.79
C ASP A 262 -6.51 6.17 8.07
N PHE A 263 -6.39 6.19 6.74
CA PHE A 263 -6.60 7.38 5.91
C PHE A 263 -8.10 7.63 5.74
N MET A 264 -8.74 8.07 6.83
CA MET A 264 -10.19 8.32 6.89
C MET A 264 -10.45 9.81 7.00
N ALA A 265 -11.53 10.28 6.36
CA ALA A 265 -12.00 11.64 6.59
C ALA A 265 -12.38 11.83 8.07
N LYS A 266 -12.01 12.97 8.65
CA LYS A 266 -12.40 13.32 10.01
C LYS A 266 -13.86 13.75 10.05
N GLU A 267 -14.52 13.39 11.15
CA GLU A 267 -15.91 13.78 11.43
C GLU A 267 -15.92 15.18 12.08
N THR A 268 -15.69 16.20 11.25
CA THR A 268 -15.67 17.63 11.61
C THR A 268 -16.43 18.44 10.55
N ASP A 269 -16.59 19.74 10.80
CA ASP A 269 -17.16 20.70 9.84
C ASP A 269 -16.08 21.52 9.09
N ASN A 270 -14.80 21.20 9.26
CA ASN A 270 -13.69 21.92 8.65
C ASN A 270 -13.73 21.83 7.12
N GLU A 271 -13.17 22.81 6.41
CA GLU A 271 -12.99 22.70 4.95
C GLU A 271 -12.09 21.50 4.59
N MET A 272 -12.34 20.86 3.44
CA MET A 272 -11.53 19.75 2.94
C MET A 272 -10.76 20.14 1.67
N CYS A 273 -9.43 19.97 1.69
CA CYS A 273 -8.58 20.15 0.52
C CYS A 273 -7.92 18.82 0.15
N PHE A 274 -8.40 18.19 -0.92
CA PHE A 274 -7.81 16.99 -1.49
C PHE A 274 -6.73 17.36 -2.51
N VAL A 275 -5.56 16.72 -2.43
CA VAL A 275 -4.48 16.95 -3.40
C VAL A 275 -3.90 15.62 -3.89
N GLY A 276 -3.96 15.41 -5.20
CA GLY A 276 -3.72 14.12 -5.84
C GLY A 276 -2.71 14.14 -6.97
N GLY A 277 -2.08 12.99 -7.20
CA GLY A 277 -1.26 12.76 -8.39
C GLY A 277 -1.06 11.28 -8.71
N GLY A 278 -1.12 10.94 -10.00
CA GLY A 278 -0.93 9.58 -10.48
C GLY A 278 -1.94 8.58 -9.87
N ALA A 279 -1.45 7.42 -9.42
CA ALA A 279 -2.32 6.40 -8.81
C ALA A 279 -2.93 6.83 -7.46
N GLY A 280 -2.46 7.93 -6.87
CA GLY A 280 -3.08 8.54 -5.69
C GLY A 280 -4.50 9.06 -5.93
N MET A 281 -4.97 9.07 -7.18
CA MET A 281 -6.36 9.29 -7.53
C MET A 281 -7.32 8.34 -6.82
N ALA A 282 -6.94 7.07 -6.60
CA ALA A 282 -7.83 6.05 -6.06
C ALA A 282 -8.44 6.44 -4.69
N PRO A 283 -7.66 6.59 -3.60
CA PRO A 283 -8.25 6.89 -2.30
C PRO A 283 -8.97 8.25 -2.28
N LEU A 284 -8.48 9.24 -3.04
CA LEU A 284 -9.09 10.57 -3.10
C LEU A 284 -10.45 10.53 -3.80
N ARG A 285 -10.58 9.78 -4.90
CA ARG A 285 -11.87 9.53 -5.55
C ARG A 285 -12.87 8.87 -4.60
N SER A 286 -12.43 7.85 -3.86
CA SER A 286 -13.27 7.17 -2.86
C SER A 286 -13.76 8.15 -1.79
N HIS A 287 -12.88 9.01 -1.26
CA HIS A 287 -13.27 10.05 -0.31
C HIS A 287 -14.27 11.03 -0.91
N ILE A 288 -13.96 11.65 -2.05
CA ILE A 288 -14.78 12.72 -2.62
C ILE A 288 -16.19 12.21 -2.94
N LEU A 289 -16.30 11.03 -3.57
CA LEU A 289 -17.60 10.41 -3.85
C LEU A 289 -18.36 10.05 -2.57
N HIS A 290 -17.66 9.52 -1.55
CA HIS A 290 -18.31 9.21 -0.28
C HIS A 290 -18.82 10.48 0.43
N GLN A 291 -18.02 11.55 0.44
CA GLN A 291 -18.37 12.83 1.06
C GLN A 291 -19.58 13.48 0.37
N LEU A 292 -19.59 13.53 -0.97
CA LEU A 292 -20.63 14.22 -1.74
C LEU A 292 -21.89 13.38 -1.97
N ASP A 293 -21.73 12.12 -2.40
CA ASP A 293 -22.86 11.28 -2.81
C ASP A 293 -23.29 10.29 -1.71
N GLY A 294 -22.37 9.91 -0.83
CA GLY A 294 -22.67 8.97 0.27
C GLY A 294 -23.29 9.64 1.49
N ILE A 295 -22.61 10.65 2.04
CA ILE A 295 -23.04 11.35 3.26
C ILE A 295 -23.62 12.75 3.00
N HIS A 296 -23.58 13.22 1.75
CA HIS A 296 -24.11 14.53 1.34
C HIS A 296 -23.62 15.70 2.18
N THR A 297 -22.31 15.71 2.45
CA THR A 297 -21.69 16.74 3.30
C THR A 297 -21.93 18.15 2.77
N LYS A 298 -22.03 19.11 3.68
CA LYS A 298 -22.11 20.54 3.39
C LYS A 298 -20.78 21.27 3.54
N ARG A 299 -19.74 20.55 3.95
CA ARG A 299 -18.37 21.07 4.03
C ARG A 299 -17.94 21.54 2.65
N LYS A 300 -17.20 22.63 2.59
CA LYS A 300 -16.54 23.05 1.35
C LYS A 300 -15.42 22.07 1.02
N ILE A 301 -15.37 21.63 -0.23
CA ILE A 301 -14.41 20.64 -0.72
C ILE A 301 -13.72 21.21 -1.96
N SER A 302 -12.40 21.13 -2.00
CA SER A 302 -11.64 21.36 -3.23
C SER A 302 -10.77 20.16 -3.56
N PHE A 303 -10.67 19.80 -4.83
CA PHE A 303 -9.78 18.75 -5.31
C PHE A 303 -8.78 19.30 -6.33
N TRP A 304 -7.50 19.13 -6.02
CA TRP A 304 -6.38 19.61 -6.82
C TRP A 304 -5.57 18.43 -7.35
N TYR A 305 -5.59 18.21 -8.66
CA TYR A 305 -4.94 17.06 -9.28
C TYR A 305 -3.82 17.46 -10.24
N GLY A 306 -2.63 16.89 -10.00
CA GLY A 306 -1.46 17.05 -10.86
C GLY A 306 -1.24 15.84 -11.77
N ALA A 307 -1.12 16.08 -13.08
CA ALA A 307 -0.75 15.06 -14.05
C ALA A 307 0.38 15.56 -14.98
N ARG A 308 1.01 14.64 -15.70
CA ARG A 308 2.08 15.00 -16.65
C ARG A 308 1.50 15.70 -17.88
N SER A 309 0.59 15.03 -18.58
CA SER A 309 -0.08 15.51 -19.79
C SER A 309 -1.52 14.99 -19.82
N LEU A 310 -2.33 15.43 -20.80
CA LEU A 310 -3.76 15.13 -20.82
C LEU A 310 -4.05 13.64 -20.94
N LYS A 311 -3.21 12.88 -21.67
CA LYS A 311 -3.34 11.41 -21.77
C LYS A 311 -3.12 10.66 -20.44
N GLU A 312 -2.55 11.32 -19.44
CA GLU A 312 -2.38 10.75 -18.09
C GLU A 312 -3.54 11.07 -17.15
N MET A 313 -4.51 11.87 -17.61
CA MET A 313 -5.74 12.19 -16.87
C MET A 313 -6.76 11.07 -17.01
N PHE A 314 -7.46 10.79 -15.91
CA PHE A 314 -8.59 9.86 -15.88
C PHE A 314 -9.57 10.28 -14.78
N TYR A 315 -10.83 9.85 -14.93
CA TYR A 315 -11.99 10.32 -14.17
C TYR A 315 -12.25 11.83 -14.24
N ASP A 316 -11.65 12.54 -15.19
CA ASP A 316 -11.83 13.98 -15.35
C ASP A 316 -13.30 14.37 -15.52
N ASP A 317 -14.04 13.62 -16.33
CA ASP A 317 -15.48 13.81 -16.53
C ASP A 317 -16.28 13.57 -15.24
N VAL A 318 -15.88 12.60 -14.41
CA VAL A 318 -16.53 12.30 -13.12
C VAL A 318 -16.43 13.51 -12.19
N PHE A 319 -15.24 14.09 -12.04
CA PHE A 319 -15.04 15.23 -11.15
C PHE A 319 -15.67 16.52 -11.70
N LYS A 320 -15.66 16.72 -13.02
CA LYS A 320 -16.39 17.84 -13.65
C LYS A 320 -17.88 17.72 -13.46
N ASP A 321 -18.44 16.52 -13.52
CA ASP A 321 -19.86 16.31 -13.27
C ASP A 321 -20.21 16.50 -11.78
N LEU A 322 -19.35 16.08 -10.86
CA LEU A 322 -19.50 16.39 -9.43
C LEU A 322 -19.49 17.90 -9.16
N GLU A 323 -18.57 18.65 -9.77
CA GLU A 323 -18.48 20.12 -9.62
C GLU A 323 -19.75 20.82 -10.14
N ARG A 324 -20.38 20.29 -11.19
CA ARG A 324 -21.66 20.80 -11.69
C ARG A 324 -22.85 20.47 -10.79
N GLN A 325 -22.79 19.37 -10.06
CA GLN A 325 -23.89 18.87 -9.24
C GLN A 325 -23.87 19.41 -7.80
N HIS A 326 -22.69 19.78 -7.30
CA HIS A 326 -22.48 20.13 -5.90
C HIS A 326 -21.82 21.52 -5.77
N ASP A 327 -22.59 22.53 -5.36
CA ASP A 327 -22.12 23.91 -5.19
C ASP A 327 -20.98 24.06 -4.18
N ASN A 328 -20.78 23.07 -3.30
CA ASN A 328 -19.72 23.03 -2.30
C ASN A 328 -18.46 22.28 -2.74
N PHE A 329 -18.36 21.85 -4.00
CA PHE A 329 -17.18 21.16 -4.55
C PHE A 329 -16.55 21.93 -5.72
N THR A 330 -15.22 22.05 -5.72
CA THR A 330 -14.46 22.56 -6.87
C THR A 330 -13.33 21.62 -7.28
N TYR A 331 -13.04 21.57 -8.58
CA TYR A 331 -12.04 20.68 -9.15
C TYR A 331 -11.02 21.45 -10.01
N HIS A 332 -9.75 21.24 -9.73
CA HIS A 332 -8.64 21.97 -10.35
C HIS A 332 -7.57 21.01 -10.85
N VAL A 333 -7.10 21.22 -12.08
CA VAL A 333 -6.12 20.36 -12.75
C VAL A 333 -4.94 21.18 -13.21
N ALA A 334 -3.73 20.70 -12.94
CA ALA A 334 -2.49 21.24 -13.49
C ALA A 334 -1.71 20.15 -14.25
N LEU A 335 -1.27 20.50 -15.46
CA LEU A 335 -0.40 19.63 -16.28
C LEU A 335 1.05 20.12 -16.19
N SER A 336 1.95 19.27 -15.69
CA SER A 336 3.36 19.65 -15.50
C SER A 336 4.13 19.74 -16.82
N ASN A 337 3.73 18.95 -17.82
CA ASN A 337 4.38 18.88 -19.13
C ASN A 337 3.34 18.45 -20.20
N PRO A 338 2.35 19.32 -20.51
CA PRO A 338 1.35 19.02 -21.53
C PRO A 338 2.01 18.77 -22.88
N ASP A 339 1.50 17.79 -23.63
CA ASP A 339 1.94 17.55 -25.00
C ASP A 339 1.34 18.65 -25.92
N GLU A 340 2.01 19.04 -27.00
CA GLU A 340 1.48 20.07 -27.92
C GLU A 340 0.11 19.70 -28.49
N GLU A 341 -0.12 18.39 -28.70
CA GLU A 341 -1.37 17.82 -29.17
C GLU A 341 -2.54 17.97 -28.18
N ASP A 342 -2.24 18.15 -26.89
CA ASP A 342 -3.26 18.29 -25.83
C ASP A 342 -4.07 19.58 -25.98
N ARG A 343 -3.52 20.61 -26.66
CA ARG A 343 -4.09 21.97 -26.76
C ARG A 343 -4.55 22.51 -25.41
N TRP A 344 -3.79 22.19 -24.36
CA TRP A 344 -4.13 22.52 -22.98
C TRP A 344 -4.07 24.02 -22.75
N THR A 345 -5.16 24.59 -22.22
CA THR A 345 -5.29 26.02 -21.89
C THR A 345 -5.46 26.27 -20.40
N GLY A 346 -5.46 25.21 -19.57
CA GLY A 346 -5.57 25.30 -18.12
C GLY A 346 -4.22 25.54 -17.44
N MET A 347 -4.15 25.26 -16.14
CA MET A 347 -2.95 25.47 -15.32
C MET A 347 -1.79 24.59 -15.81
N THR A 348 -0.60 25.16 -15.93
CA THR A 348 0.63 24.46 -16.31
C THR A 348 1.69 24.54 -15.20
N GLY A 349 2.47 23.47 -15.04
CA GLY A 349 3.43 23.36 -13.94
C GLY A 349 2.93 22.45 -12.81
N PHE A 350 3.47 22.63 -11.61
CA PHE A 350 3.16 21.75 -10.49
C PHE A 350 1.91 22.19 -9.72
N ILE A 351 1.08 21.23 -9.34
CA ILE A 351 -0.22 21.48 -8.70
C ILE A 351 -0.11 22.26 -7.38
N HIS A 352 0.95 22.03 -6.59
CA HIS A 352 1.14 22.71 -5.31
C HIS A 352 1.38 24.22 -5.45
N THR A 353 2.00 24.65 -6.56
CA THR A 353 2.20 26.07 -6.88
C THR A 353 0.85 26.76 -7.11
N HIS A 354 0.01 26.16 -7.97
CA HIS A 354 -1.33 26.68 -8.26
C HIS A 354 -2.25 26.64 -7.03
N LEU A 355 -2.18 25.57 -6.24
CA LEU A 355 -2.92 25.46 -4.98
C LEU A 355 -2.60 26.63 -4.05
N CYS A 356 -1.33 27.03 -3.88
CA CYS A 356 -1.05 28.21 -3.06
C CYS A 356 -1.50 29.50 -3.74
N GLU A 357 -1.01 29.78 -4.95
CA GLU A 357 -1.22 31.07 -5.61
C GLU A 357 -2.68 31.40 -5.90
N ALA A 358 -3.45 30.39 -6.32
CA ALA A 358 -4.86 30.56 -6.64
C ALA A 358 -5.75 30.53 -5.39
N TYR A 359 -5.33 29.81 -4.34
CA TYR A 359 -6.20 29.49 -3.22
C TYR A 359 -5.58 29.74 -1.83
N LEU A 360 -4.65 28.90 -1.37
CA LEU A 360 -4.23 28.91 0.04
C LEU A 360 -3.53 30.20 0.47
N CYS A 361 -2.66 30.76 -0.38
CA CYS A 361 -1.96 32.01 -0.11
C CYS A 361 -2.92 33.23 -0.01
N LYS A 362 -4.18 33.08 -0.42
CA LYS A 362 -5.24 34.11 -0.35
C LYS A 362 -6.35 33.75 0.65
N HIS A 363 -6.29 32.57 1.25
CA HIS A 363 -7.28 32.08 2.18
C HIS A 363 -7.16 32.84 3.51
N GLU A 364 -8.29 33.17 4.15
CA GLU A 364 -8.28 33.93 5.41
C GLU A 364 -7.57 33.16 6.54
N ASP A 365 -7.84 31.85 6.62
CA ASP A 365 -7.19 30.97 7.58
C ASP A 365 -6.96 29.56 6.99
N PRO A 366 -5.82 29.33 6.28
CA PRO A 366 -5.51 28.02 5.71
C PRO A 366 -5.19 26.95 6.77
N THR A 367 -5.00 27.33 8.05
CA THR A 367 -4.68 26.40 9.14
C THR A 367 -5.89 25.61 9.63
N GLN A 368 -7.10 26.06 9.30
CA GLN A 368 -8.38 25.41 9.66
C GLN A 368 -8.89 24.43 8.58
N ILE A 369 -8.11 24.22 7.51
CA ILE A 369 -8.45 23.29 6.42
C ILE A 369 -7.84 21.92 6.73
N GLU A 370 -8.60 20.85 6.51
CA GLU A 370 -8.10 19.49 6.54
C GLU A 370 -7.57 19.08 5.16
N TYR A 371 -6.30 18.68 5.10
CA TYR A 371 -5.60 18.34 3.87
C TYR A 371 -5.47 16.84 3.71
N TYR A 372 -5.97 16.31 2.60
CA TYR A 372 -5.95 14.88 2.28
C TYR A 372 -5.08 14.65 1.04
N LEU A 373 -3.89 14.09 1.24
CA LEU A 373 -2.84 14.04 0.23
C LEU A 373 -2.58 12.60 -0.23
N CYS A 374 -2.55 12.37 -1.54
CA CYS A 374 -2.12 11.09 -2.06
C CYS A 374 -1.45 11.20 -3.44
N GLY A 375 -0.24 10.68 -3.57
CA GLY A 375 0.49 10.70 -4.83
C GLY A 375 1.99 10.49 -4.67
N PRO A 376 2.79 10.86 -5.68
CA PRO A 376 4.23 10.61 -5.68
C PRO A 376 4.94 11.31 -4.50
N PRO A 377 5.97 10.69 -3.90
CA PRO A 377 6.69 11.29 -2.76
C PRO A 377 7.22 12.71 -3.01
N PRO A 378 7.76 13.08 -4.19
CA PRO A 378 8.17 14.46 -4.44
C PRO A 378 7.02 15.47 -4.36
N MET A 379 5.82 15.08 -4.81
CA MET A 379 4.63 15.91 -4.75
C MET A 379 4.15 16.08 -3.30
N ILE A 380 4.01 14.98 -2.56
CA ILE A 380 3.58 15.01 -1.16
C ILE A 380 4.54 15.88 -0.33
N ASN A 381 5.86 15.69 -0.49
CA ASN A 381 6.84 16.48 0.25
C ASN A 381 6.78 17.98 -0.08
N ALA A 382 6.58 18.34 -1.35
CA ALA A 382 6.45 19.75 -1.75
C ALA A 382 5.19 20.40 -1.15
N ILE A 383 4.06 19.67 -1.12
CA ILE A 383 2.82 20.16 -0.52
C ILE A 383 3.00 20.30 0.99
N ILE A 384 3.52 19.28 1.68
CA ILE A 384 3.72 19.32 3.14
C ILE A 384 4.61 20.50 3.53
N ASN A 385 5.73 20.73 2.84
CA ASN A 385 6.59 21.87 3.11
C ASN A 385 5.85 23.21 2.93
N MET A 386 5.07 23.34 1.85
CA MET A 386 4.25 24.53 1.60
C MET A 386 3.19 24.74 2.70
N LEU A 387 2.54 23.67 3.17
CA LEU A 387 1.58 23.74 4.27
C LEU A 387 2.24 24.15 5.60
N TYR A 388 3.44 23.65 5.89
CA TYR A 388 4.20 24.10 7.05
C TYR A 388 4.62 25.56 6.96
N ASP A 389 5.01 26.05 5.79
CA ASP A 389 5.31 27.46 5.57
C ASP A 389 4.08 28.37 5.78
N LEU A 390 2.87 27.81 5.60
CA LEU A 390 1.59 28.46 5.91
C LEU A 390 1.13 28.29 7.36
N GLY A 391 1.89 27.57 8.20
CA GLY A 391 1.57 27.33 9.62
C GLY A 391 0.53 26.24 9.87
N VAL A 392 0.29 25.34 8.91
CA VAL A 392 -0.61 24.20 9.09
C VAL A 392 0.06 23.14 9.96
N GLU A 393 -0.65 22.68 10.98
CA GLU A 393 -0.17 21.68 11.93
C GLU A 393 -0.35 20.23 11.41
N ASP A 394 0.46 19.30 11.93
CA ASP A 394 0.46 17.88 11.51
C ASP A 394 -0.90 17.18 11.66
N ASP A 395 -1.74 17.64 12.60
CA ASP A 395 -3.06 17.06 12.86
C ASP A 395 -4.10 17.43 11.80
N MET A 396 -3.81 18.43 10.96
CA MET A 396 -4.63 18.82 9.81
C MET A 396 -4.15 18.20 8.49
N ILE A 397 -3.03 17.48 8.49
CA ILE A 397 -2.42 16.91 7.28
C ILE A 397 -2.50 15.39 7.32
N PHE A 398 -3.36 14.83 6.47
CA PHE A 398 -3.55 13.40 6.29
C PHE A 398 -2.95 12.97 4.97
N PHE A 399 -2.18 11.88 4.96
CA PHE A 399 -1.62 11.35 3.72
C PHE A 399 -1.57 9.82 3.72
N ASP A 400 -1.66 9.24 2.53
CA ASP A 400 -1.38 7.84 2.27
C ASP A 400 -0.07 7.73 1.46
N LYS A 401 0.93 7.01 2.02
CA LYS A 401 2.27 6.85 1.43
C LYS A 401 2.41 5.45 0.86
N PHE A 402 2.48 5.36 -0.47
CA PHE A 402 2.67 4.11 -1.22
C PHE A 402 4.11 3.83 -1.63
#